data_AF-A0A1E5A9L7-F1
#
_entry.id   AF-A0A1E5A9L7-F1
#
_cell.length_a   1.000
_cell.length_b   1.000
_cell.length_c   1.000
_cell.angle_alpha   90.00
_cell.angle_beta   90.00
_cell.angle_gamma   90.00
#
_symmetry.space_group_name_H-M   'P 1'
#
loop_
_entity.id
_entity.type
_entity.pdbx_description
1 polymer ?
#
loop_
_entity_poly.entity_id
_entity_poly.type
_entity_poly.pdbx_seq_one_letter_code
_entity_poly.pdbx_strand_id
1 'polypeptide(L)'
;MRFLGCAAGALAVLSGCMTAADHDRIGGQLAEVDAKTPGCIEAAGISGEVRLSTEFLGHGAGATVLRNVQPGPNVTAAQAMQATSCINT
;
A
#
# COMPACT_ATOMS: atom_id res chain seq x y z
N MET A 1 13.89 -45.91 6.27
CA MET A 1 13.74 -44.67 7.07
C MET A 1 14.15 -43.50 6.16
N ARG A 2 13.25 -42.95 5.33
CA ARG A 2 12.42 -41.75 5.58
C ARG A 2 13.19 -40.58 6.24
N PHE A 3 14.14 -39.97 5.53
CA PHE A 3 14.77 -38.69 5.92
C PHE A 3 14.99 -37.74 4.72
N LEU A 4 13.98 -37.59 3.86
CA LEU A 4 13.98 -36.58 2.78
C LEU A 4 12.83 -35.56 2.93
N GLY A 5 12.38 -35.30 4.16
CA GLY A 5 11.21 -34.46 4.42
C GLY A 5 11.49 -33.04 4.95
N CYS A 6 12.65 -32.78 5.56
CA CYS A 6 12.85 -31.54 6.32
C CYS A 6 13.67 -30.44 5.59
N ALA A 7 14.30 -30.74 4.44
CA ALA A 7 15.08 -29.73 3.73
C ALA A 7 14.23 -28.80 2.84
N ALA A 8 13.06 -29.27 2.38
CA ALA A 8 12.15 -28.46 1.56
C ALA A 8 11.43 -27.36 2.35
N GLY A 9 11.22 -27.57 3.66
CA GLY A 9 10.60 -26.56 4.54
C GLY A 9 11.52 -25.38 4.85
N ALA A 10 12.85 -25.59 4.87
CA ALA A 10 13.83 -24.55 5.18
C ALA A 10 14.13 -23.64 3.96
N LEU A 11 14.02 -24.16 2.74
CA LEU A 11 14.23 -23.38 1.52
C LEU A 11 13.09 -22.40 1.22
N ALA A 12 11.86 -22.67 1.70
CA ALA A 12 10.73 -21.74 1.63
C ALA A 12 10.92 -20.50 2.53
N VAL A 13 11.86 -20.54 3.47
CA VAL A 13 12.16 -19.45 4.40
C VAL A 13 13.24 -18.51 3.85
N LEU A 14 14.08 -18.97 2.90
CA LEU A 14 15.22 -18.20 2.40
C LEU A 14 14.95 -17.34 1.16
N SER A 15 13.81 -17.50 0.49
CA SER A 15 13.31 -16.54 -0.49
C SER A 15 11.93 -16.10 -0.01
N GLY A 16 11.79 -14.85 0.43
CA GLY A 16 10.57 -14.26 0.98
C GLY A 16 9.42 -14.19 -0.03
N CYS A 17 8.92 -15.35 -0.47
CA CYS A 17 7.73 -15.47 -1.28
C CYS A 17 6.55 -15.04 -0.41
N MET A 18 5.98 -13.88 -0.76
CA MET A 18 4.75 -13.38 -0.18
C MET A 18 3.71 -14.52 -0.23
N THR A 19 3.14 -14.90 0.91
CA THR A 19 2.14 -15.97 0.94
C THR A 19 0.85 -15.48 0.27
N ALA A 20 -0.03 -16.39 -0.15
CA ALA A 20 -1.34 -16.01 -0.68
C ALA A 20 -2.13 -15.15 0.34
N ALA A 21 -2.02 -15.48 1.63
CA ALA A 21 -2.65 -14.70 2.70
C ALA A 21 -2.05 -13.28 2.83
N ASP A 22 -0.74 -13.12 2.63
CA ASP A 22 -0.08 -11.81 2.65
C ASP A 22 -0.54 -10.95 1.45
N HIS A 23 -0.66 -11.58 0.28
CA HIS A 23 -1.15 -10.92 -0.93
C HIS A 23 -2.59 -10.44 -0.76
N ASP A 24 -3.49 -11.29 -0.25
CA ASP A 24 -4.89 -10.93 -0.01
C ASP A 24 -5.02 -9.79 1.01
N ARG A 25 -4.19 -9.82 2.07
CA ARG A 25 -4.16 -8.75 3.07
C ARG A 25 -3.71 -7.42 2.46
N ILE A 26 -2.63 -7.43 1.69
CA ILE A 26 -2.13 -6.23 1.02
C ILE A 26 -3.16 -5.70 0.02
N GLY A 27 -3.81 -6.59 -0.74
CA GLY A 27 -4.92 -6.23 -1.62
C GLY A 27 -6.09 -5.58 -0.87
N GLY A 28 -6.44 -6.11 0.30
CA GLY A 28 -7.47 -5.53 1.18
C GLY A 28 -7.11 -4.14 1.68
N GLN A 29 -5.87 -3.93 2.13
CA GLN A 29 -5.41 -2.61 2.55
C GLN A 29 -5.37 -1.62 1.38
N LEU A 30 -4.88 -2.04 0.21
CA LEU A 30 -4.89 -1.19 -0.98
C LEU A 30 -6.31 -0.78 -1.36
N ALA A 31 -7.27 -1.70 -1.34
CA ALA A 31 -8.66 -1.41 -1.62
C ALA A 31 -9.29 -0.43 -0.61
N GLU A 32 -8.96 -0.56 0.68
CA GLU A 32 -9.42 0.36 1.73
C GLU A 32 -8.88 1.77 1.51
N VAL A 33 -7.58 1.90 1.24
CA VAL A 33 -6.91 3.18 1.03
C VAL A 33 -7.38 3.83 -0.29
N ASP A 34 -7.58 3.05 -1.35
CA ASP A 34 -8.12 3.53 -2.61
C ASP A 34 -9.59 3.99 -2.46
N ALA A 35 -10.41 3.32 -1.64
CA ALA A 35 -11.78 3.73 -1.37
C ALA A 35 -11.87 5.08 -0.61
N LYS A 36 -10.91 5.35 0.30
CA LYS A 36 -10.82 6.64 1.01
C LYS A 36 -10.36 7.80 0.11
N THR A 37 -9.60 7.50 -0.94
CA THR A 37 -8.89 8.50 -1.75
C THR A 37 -9.79 9.61 -2.32
N PRO A 38 -10.92 9.32 -2.99
CA PRO A 38 -11.78 10.37 -3.57
C PRO A 38 -12.29 11.37 -2.53
N GLY A 39 -12.72 10.89 -1.35
CA GLY A 39 -13.22 11.75 -0.28
C GLY A 39 -12.14 12.65 0.31
N CYS A 40 -10.92 12.15 0.46
CA CYS A 40 -9.79 12.95 0.93
C CYS A 40 -9.31 13.99 -0.11
N ILE A 41 -9.40 13.68 -1.41
CA ILE A 41 -9.09 14.62 -2.50
C ILE A 41 -10.12 15.76 -2.51
N GLU A 42 -11.40 15.44 -2.37
CA GLU A 42 -12.49 16.42 -2.26
C GLU A 42 -12.33 17.29 -1.01
N ALA A 43 -12.06 16.69 0.16
CA ALA A 43 -11.86 17.41 1.42
C ALA A 43 -10.62 18.33 1.41
N ALA A 44 -9.61 18.02 0.61
CA ALA A 44 -8.45 18.87 0.38
C ALA A 44 -8.71 19.98 -0.67
N GLY A 45 -9.94 20.07 -1.21
CA GLY A 45 -10.33 21.07 -2.20
C GLY A 45 -9.59 20.91 -3.53
N ILE A 46 -9.19 19.69 -3.88
CA ILE A 46 -8.48 19.42 -5.13
C ILE A 46 -9.50 19.13 -6.23
N SER A 47 -9.58 20.00 -7.23
CA SER A 47 -10.40 19.82 -8.43
C SER A 47 -9.60 19.52 -9.69
N GLY A 48 -8.26 19.51 -9.58
CA GLY A 48 -7.32 19.26 -10.68
C GLY A 48 -6.83 17.81 -10.73
N GLU A 49 -6.03 17.50 -11.74
CA GLU A 49 -5.39 16.18 -11.85
C GLU A 49 -4.39 15.96 -10.73
N VAL A 50 -4.40 14.74 -10.16
CA VAL A 50 -3.41 14.29 -9.17
C VAL A 50 -2.77 13.00 -9.64
N ARG A 51 -1.54 12.77 -9.21
CA ARG A 51 -0.88 11.47 -9.36
C ARG A 51 -0.84 10.80 -8.00
N LEU A 52 -1.13 9.51 -7.96
CA LEU A 52 -1.08 8.72 -6.74
C LEU A 52 0.12 7.78 -6.81
N SER A 53 0.98 7.81 -5.80
CA SER A 53 2.00 6.77 -5.60
C SER A 53 1.62 5.88 -4.44
N THR A 54 1.82 4.58 -4.60
CA THR A 54 1.65 3.60 -3.51
C THR A 54 3.02 3.25 -2.96
N GLU A 55 3.14 3.27 -1.64
CA GLU A 55 4.34 2.85 -0.92
C GLU A 55 3.97 1.72 0.03
N PHE A 56 4.84 0.72 0.12
CA PHE A 56 4.67 -0.41 1.04
C PHE A 56 5.75 -0.30 2.12
N LEU A 57 5.34 0.03 3.34
CA LEU A 57 6.26 0.06 4.48
C LEU A 57 6.34 -1.33 5.11
N GLY A 58 7.49 -1.99 4.96
CA GLY A 58 7.73 -3.34 5.46
C GLY A 58 7.64 -4.42 4.38
N HIS A 59 7.70 -5.69 4.79
CA HIS A 59 7.69 -6.84 3.89
C HIS A 59 6.72 -7.92 4.41
N GLY A 60 6.08 -8.65 3.49
CA GLY A 60 5.19 -9.78 3.81
C GLY A 60 3.94 -9.36 4.59
N ALA A 61 3.47 -10.23 5.49
CA ALA A 61 2.23 -10.11 6.26
C ALA A 61 2.02 -8.81 7.05
N GLY A 62 3.09 -8.06 7.30
CA GLY A 62 3.10 -6.84 8.09
C GLY A 62 3.34 -5.57 7.29
N ALA A 63 3.35 -5.63 5.96
CA ALA A 63 3.50 -4.45 5.12
C ALA A 63 2.28 -3.52 5.29
N THR A 64 2.53 -2.24 5.53
CA THR A 64 1.49 -1.20 5.54
C THR A 64 1.44 -0.55 4.18
N VAL A 65 0.25 -0.51 3.57
CA VAL A 65 0.01 0.23 2.33
C VAL A 65 -0.20 1.71 2.64
N LEU A 66 0.62 2.56 2.04
CA LEU A 66 0.47 4.01 2.06
C LEU A 66 0.14 4.53 0.66
N ARG A 67 -0.67 5.59 0.61
CA ARG A 67 -0.95 6.35 -0.62
C ARG A 67 -0.54 7.80 -0.46
N ASN A 68 0.31 8.24 -1.39
CA ASN A 68 0.78 9.62 -1.45
C ASN A 68 0.18 10.31 -2.66
N VAL A 69 -0.39 11.50 -2.43
CA VAL A 69 -0.90 12.38 -3.46
C VAL A 69 0.22 13.29 -3.90
N GLN A 70 0.56 13.25 -5.18
CA GLN A 70 1.53 14.15 -5.80
C GLN A 70 0.78 15.28 -6.51
N PRO A 71 1.21 16.54 -6.30
CA PRO A 71 0.56 17.68 -6.92
C PRO A 71 0.73 17.65 -8.44
N GLY A 72 -0.40 17.68 -9.16
CA GLY A 72 -0.43 17.95 -10.60
C GLY A 72 -0.56 19.46 -10.90
N PRO A 73 -0.79 19.84 -12.16
CA PRO A 73 -1.08 21.22 -12.53
C PRO A 73 -2.26 21.77 -11.72
N ASN A 74 -2.10 22.97 -11.16
CA ASN A 74 -3.09 23.65 -10.32
C ASN A 74 -3.42 22.98 -8.97
N VAL A 75 -2.60 22.02 -8.52
CA VAL A 75 -2.69 21.45 -7.17
C VAL A 75 -1.49 21.95 -6.36
N THR A 76 -1.75 22.58 -5.21
CA THR A 76 -0.66 23.02 -4.34
C THR A 76 -0.07 21.86 -3.56
N ALA A 77 1.20 22.00 -3.16
CA ALA A 77 1.83 21.02 -2.26
C ALA A 77 1.05 20.86 -0.94
N ALA A 78 0.45 21.94 -0.43
CA ALA A 78 -0.36 21.91 0.79
C ALA A 78 -1.61 21.04 0.64
N GLN A 79 -2.34 21.18 -0.46
CA GLN A 79 -3.53 20.36 -0.75
C GLN A 79 -3.13 18.87 -0.91
N ALA A 80 -2.06 18.61 -1.66
CA ALA A 80 -1.54 17.25 -1.82
C ALA A 80 -1.12 16.61 -0.48
N MET A 81 -0.45 17.36 0.39
CA MET A 81 -0.09 16.89 1.74
C MET A 81 -1.31 16.65 2.62
N GLN A 82 -2.32 17.53 2.57
CA GLN A 82 -3.56 17.36 3.31
C GLN A 82 -4.31 16.09 2.88
N ALA A 83 -4.46 15.88 1.57
CA ALA A 83 -5.09 14.67 1.04
C ALA A 83 -4.29 13.42 1.44
N THR A 84 -2.96 13.44 1.30
CA THR A 84 -2.07 12.35 1.73
C THR A 84 -2.24 12.03 3.22
N SER A 85 -2.30 13.05 4.07
CA SER A 85 -2.49 12.85 5.51
C SER A 85 -3.85 12.24 5.82
N CYS A 86 -4.91 12.65 5.14
CA CYS A 86 -6.26 12.10 5.30
C CYS A 86 -6.35 10.63 4.88
N ILE A 87 -5.68 10.27 3.78
CA ILE A 87 -5.73 8.91 3.22
C ILE A 87 -5.05 7.89 4.15
N ASN A 88 -3.94 8.29 4.78
CA ASN A 88 -3.11 7.40 5.61
C ASN A 88 -3.47 7.43 7.12
N THR A 89 -4.57 8.07 7.49
CA THR A 89 -5.19 8.01 8.84
C THR A 89 -6.25 6.92 8.92
#